data_AF-A0A7G5BSX9-F1
#
_entry.id   AF-A0A7G5BSX9-F1
#
_cell.length_a   1.000
_cell.length_b   1.000
_cell.length_c   1.000
_cell.angle_alpha   90.00
_cell.angle_beta   90.00
_cell.angle_gamma   90.00
#
_symmetry.space_group_name_H-M   'P 1'
#
loop_
_entity.id
_entity.type
_entity.pdbx_description
1 polymer ?
#
loop_
_entity_poly.entity_id
_entity_poly.type
_entity_poly.pdbx_seq_one_letter_code
_entity_poly.pdbx_strand_id
1 'polypeptide(L)'
;MKHIKKIIIPSILINLIMVTYIVMKTNHLKSSYSNLSFELQNDLVQLESSIDYQIKNNWNEENTVIEKIEDVRESINYLMVTGKDLGIMSKSQENDLWKLNNIFSKFPTYSGFPNSKLDQNNINELILLGNNLKSAGWGMNIGYSSDWKSFTTKINALNNM
;
A
#
# COMPACT_ATOMS: atom_id res chain seq x y z
N MET A 1 -29.13 -21.19 45.35
CA MET A 1 -28.94 -19.84 44.77
C MET A 1 -27.57 -19.20 45.02
N LYS A 2 -26.98 -19.28 46.23
CA LYS A 2 -25.68 -18.63 46.58
C LYS A 2 -24.47 -19.16 45.78
N HIS A 3 -24.43 -20.47 45.50
CA HIS A 3 -23.35 -21.10 44.72
C HIS A 3 -23.39 -20.76 43.22
N ILE A 4 -24.60 -20.59 42.66
CA ILE A 4 -24.78 -20.20 41.25
C ILE A 4 -24.23 -18.78 41.01
N LYS A 5 -24.51 -17.83 41.92
CA LYS A 5 -23.96 -16.47 41.84
C LYS A 5 -22.42 -16.44 41.93
N LYS A 6 -21.81 -17.34 42.71
CA LYS A 6 -20.35 -17.47 42.82
C LYS A 6 -19.66 -17.96 41.55
N ILE A 7 -20.38 -18.63 40.64
CA ILE A 7 -19.85 -19.14 39.37
C ILE A 7 -20.18 -18.17 38.22
N ILE A 8 -21.39 -17.59 38.23
CA ILE A 8 -21.82 -16.66 37.18
C ILE A 8 -20.99 -15.37 37.18
N ILE A 9 -20.72 -14.78 38.36
CA ILE A 9 -19.98 -13.51 38.45
C ILE A 9 -18.57 -13.61 37.84
N PRO A 10 -17.71 -14.58 38.23
CA PRO A 10 -16.38 -14.70 37.61
C PRO A 10 -16.46 -15.08 36.13
N SER A 11 -17.47 -15.86 35.70
CA SER A 11 -17.67 -16.18 34.29
C SER A 11 -17.98 -14.93 33.45
N ILE A 12 -18.84 -14.04 33.95
CA ILE A 12 -19.13 -12.75 33.31
C ILE A 12 -17.85 -11.89 33.26
N LEU A 13 -17.09 -11.84 34.35
CA LEU A 13 -15.86 -11.04 34.41
C LEU A 13 -14.80 -11.53 33.43
N ILE A 14 -14.59 -12.84 33.33
CA ILE A 14 -13.67 -13.46 32.36
C ILE A 14 -14.11 -13.13 30.93
N ASN A 15 -15.40 -13.24 30.62
CA ASN A 15 -15.91 -12.88 29.29
C ASN A 15 -15.68 -11.40 28.97
N LEU A 16 -15.90 -10.49 29.93
CA LEU A 16 -15.63 -9.06 29.75
C LEU A 16 -14.15 -8.78 29.48
N ILE A 17 -13.23 -9.43 30.21
CA ILE A 17 -11.79 -9.32 29.98
C ILE A 17 -11.43 -9.84 28.59
N MET A 18 -11.97 -10.99 28.18
CA MET A 18 -11.72 -11.59 26.87
C MET A 18 -12.20 -10.69 25.73
N VAL A 19 -13.43 -10.15 25.82
CA VAL A 19 -13.97 -9.21 24.83
C VAL A 19 -13.10 -7.96 24.74
N THR A 20 -12.70 -7.40 25.89
CA THR A 20 -11.84 -6.21 25.94
C THR A 20 -10.49 -6.49 25.28
N TYR A 21 -9.86 -7.63 25.59
CA TYR A 21 -8.60 -8.04 24.99
C TYR A 21 -8.70 -8.22 23.47
N ILE A 22 -9.77 -8.86 22.99
CA ILE A 22 -10.03 -9.04 21.55
C ILE A 22 -10.16 -7.68 20.87
N VAL A 23 -10.96 -6.77 21.42
CA VAL A 23 -11.15 -5.42 20.86
C VAL A 23 -9.83 -4.64 20.82
N MET A 24 -9.04 -4.66 21.90
CA MET A 24 -7.74 -4.00 21.96
C MET A 24 -6.76 -4.58 20.94
N LYS A 25 -6.67 -5.91 20.84
CA LYS A 25 -5.81 -6.59 19.87
C LYS A 25 -6.22 -6.24 18.43
N THR A 26 -7.52 -6.29 18.11
CA THR A 26 -8.02 -5.95 16.78
C THR A 26 -7.73 -4.49 16.42
N ASN A 27 -7.91 -3.56 17.35
CA ASN A 27 -7.59 -2.15 17.12
C ASN A 27 -6.10 -1.93 16.89
N HIS A 28 -5.23 -2.59 17.66
CA HIS A 28 -3.79 -2.54 17.44
C HIS A 28 -3.42 -3.08 16.06
N LEU A 29 -3.94 -4.25 15.66
CA LEU A 29 -3.69 -4.83 14.35
C LEU A 29 -4.15 -3.91 13.20
N LYS A 30 -5.32 -3.29 13.34
CA LYS A 30 -5.82 -2.29 12.37
C LYS A 30 -4.90 -1.08 12.27
N SER A 31 -4.39 -0.58 13.39
CA SER A 31 -3.44 0.53 13.41
C SER A 31 -2.12 0.16 12.73
N SER A 32 -1.54 -1.00 13.06
CA SER A 32 -0.33 -1.50 12.41
C SER A 32 -0.52 -1.68 10.91
N TYR A 33 -1.66 -2.24 10.50
CA TYR A 33 -2.00 -2.38 9.08
C TYR A 33 -2.15 -1.04 8.36
N SER A 34 -2.72 -0.04 9.03
CA SER A 34 -2.78 1.32 8.50
C SER A 34 -1.39 1.89 8.26
N ASN A 35 -0.43 1.61 9.16
CA ASN A 35 0.97 2.03 8.98
C ASN A 35 1.61 1.44 7.72
N LEU A 36 1.32 0.18 7.40
CA LEU A 36 1.81 -0.46 6.16
C LEU A 36 1.26 0.24 4.90
N SER A 37 0.05 0.80 4.95
CA SER A 37 -0.47 1.60 3.83
C SER A 37 0.29 2.92 3.63
N PHE A 38 0.97 3.43 4.65
CA PHE A 38 1.85 4.59 4.49
C PHE A 38 3.15 4.24 3.78
N GLU A 39 3.72 3.06 4.04
CA GLU A 39 4.92 2.57 3.35
C GLU A 39 4.65 2.48 1.84
N LEU A 40 3.55 1.84 1.45
CA LEU A 40 3.12 1.80 0.06
C LEU A 40 2.91 3.21 -0.55
N GLN A 41 2.28 4.14 0.20
CA GLN A 41 2.13 5.52 -0.28
C GLN A 41 3.48 6.23 -0.46
N ASN A 42 4.45 5.96 0.41
CA ASN A 42 5.80 6.50 0.33
C ASN A 42 6.56 5.93 -0.88
N ASP A 43 6.39 4.66 -1.19
CA ASP A 43 7.01 4.05 -2.39
C ASP A 43 6.42 4.63 -3.67
N LEU A 44 5.11 4.91 -3.72
CA LEU A 44 4.47 5.60 -4.84
C LEU A 44 5.02 7.02 -5.05
N VAL A 45 5.27 7.77 -3.96
CA VAL A 45 5.88 9.11 -4.02
C VAL A 45 7.34 9.05 -4.46
N GLN A 46 8.10 8.07 -3.94
CA GLN A 46 9.49 7.85 -4.37
C GLN A 46 9.56 7.49 -5.86
N LEU A 47 8.65 6.65 -6.35
CA LEU A 47 8.59 6.29 -7.76
C LEU A 47 8.31 7.51 -8.64
N GLU A 48 7.31 8.35 -8.29
CA GLU A 48 7.04 9.60 -9.00
C GLU A 48 8.28 10.50 -9.03
N SER A 49 8.94 10.64 -7.89
CA SER A 49 10.15 11.45 -7.74
C SER A 49 11.32 10.92 -8.58
N SER A 50 11.51 9.60 -8.64
CA SER A 50 12.53 8.96 -9.48
C SER A 50 12.25 9.16 -10.97
N ILE A 51 10.98 9.09 -11.39
CA ILE A 51 10.60 9.37 -12.79
C ILE A 51 10.88 10.84 -13.14
N ASP A 52 10.44 11.79 -12.29
CA ASP A 52 10.67 13.21 -12.49
C ASP A 52 12.18 13.55 -12.55
N TYR A 53 12.98 12.89 -11.71
CA TYR A 53 14.43 13.00 -11.76
C TYR A 53 15.01 12.47 -13.08
N GLN A 54 14.58 11.29 -13.56
CA GLN A 54 15.08 10.75 -14.83
C GLN A 54 14.68 11.61 -16.03
N ILE A 55 13.48 12.21 -16.03
CA ILE A 55 13.07 13.17 -17.06
C ILE A 55 14.04 14.35 -17.14
N LYS A 56 14.46 14.91 -16.00
CA LYS A 56 15.40 16.04 -15.93
C LYS A 56 16.84 15.66 -16.28
N ASN A 57 17.19 14.39 -16.15
CA ASN A 57 18.55 13.87 -16.34
C ASN A 57 18.68 12.97 -17.58
N ASN A 58 17.77 13.08 -18.54
CA ASN A 58 17.79 12.33 -19.80
C ASN A 58 17.89 10.80 -19.63
N TRP A 59 17.24 10.25 -18.60
CA TRP A 59 17.17 8.80 -18.37
C TRP A 59 18.56 8.13 -18.21
N ASN A 60 19.50 8.80 -17.54
CA ASN A 60 20.84 8.25 -17.32
C ASN A 60 20.89 7.06 -16.33
N GLU A 61 19.91 6.94 -15.43
CA GLU A 61 19.84 5.89 -14.40
C GLU A 61 18.46 5.20 -14.40
N GLU A 62 18.09 4.65 -15.56
CA GLU A 62 16.79 4.00 -15.81
C GLU A 62 16.47 2.88 -14.80
N ASN A 63 17.49 2.12 -14.40
CA ASN A 63 17.35 1.00 -13.45
C ASN A 63 16.78 1.45 -12.10
N THR A 64 17.05 2.68 -11.66
CA THR A 64 16.51 3.21 -10.40
C THR A 64 14.99 3.34 -10.44
N VAL A 65 14.41 3.66 -11.61
CA VAL A 65 12.94 3.71 -11.75
C VAL A 65 12.35 2.30 -11.66
N ILE A 66 13.02 1.32 -12.26
CA ILE A 66 12.58 -0.08 -12.24
C ILE A 66 12.67 -0.67 -10.83
N GLU A 67 13.73 -0.36 -10.08
CA GLU A 67 13.86 -0.69 -8.65
C GLU A 67 12.67 -0.12 -7.86
N LYS A 68 12.29 1.14 -8.08
CA LYS A 68 11.14 1.75 -7.40
C LYS A 68 9.78 1.17 -7.79
N ILE A 69 9.64 0.66 -9.01
CA ILE A 69 8.43 -0.10 -9.38
C ILE A 69 8.36 -1.42 -8.59
N GLU A 70 9.50 -2.07 -8.38
CA GLU A 70 9.56 -3.29 -7.60
C GLU A 70 9.25 -3.04 -6.12
N ASP A 71 9.80 -1.98 -5.51
CA ASP A 71 9.45 -1.53 -4.15
C ASP A 71 7.92 -1.38 -4.00
N VAL A 72 7.26 -0.72 -4.97
CA VAL A 72 5.80 -0.55 -4.96
C VAL A 72 5.07 -1.90 -5.02
N ARG A 73 5.51 -2.83 -5.88
CA ARG A 73 4.90 -4.16 -6.00
C ARG A 73 5.07 -4.99 -4.75
N GLU A 74 6.26 -4.97 -4.15
CA GLU A 74 6.54 -5.64 -2.89
C GLU A 74 5.66 -5.10 -1.77
N SER A 75 5.52 -3.78 -1.66
CA SER A 75 4.65 -3.13 -0.68
C SER A 75 3.16 -3.46 -0.90
N ILE A 76 2.68 -3.52 -2.15
CA ILE A 76 1.31 -3.98 -2.46
C ILE A 76 1.12 -5.42 -1.98
N ASN A 77 2.03 -6.33 -2.37
CA ASN A 77 1.95 -7.74 -2.01
C ASN A 77 2.02 -7.93 -0.48
N TYR A 78 2.93 -7.24 0.19
CA TYR A 78 3.08 -7.30 1.64
C TYR A 78 1.80 -6.85 2.36
N LEU A 79 1.19 -5.76 1.88
CA LEU A 79 -0.06 -5.25 2.43
C LEU A 79 -1.24 -6.20 2.15
N MET A 80 -1.28 -6.86 0.99
CA MET A 80 -2.29 -7.87 0.68
C MET A 80 -2.15 -9.11 1.57
N VAL A 81 -0.95 -9.70 1.65
CA VAL A 81 -0.69 -10.90 2.45
C VAL A 81 -0.98 -10.62 3.93
N THR A 82 -0.41 -9.54 4.48
CA THR A 82 -0.57 -9.19 5.90
C THR A 82 -2.04 -8.92 6.25
N GLY A 83 -2.76 -8.18 5.41
CA GLY A 83 -4.17 -7.88 5.67
C GLY A 83 -5.08 -9.11 5.64
N LYS A 84 -4.76 -10.08 4.77
CA LYS A 84 -5.48 -11.35 4.63
C LYS A 84 -5.19 -12.27 5.80
N ASP A 85 -3.92 -12.44 6.16
CA ASP A 85 -3.48 -13.32 7.25
C ASP A 85 -3.98 -12.83 8.62
N LEU A 86 -4.08 -11.52 8.81
CA LEU A 86 -4.63 -10.91 10.02
C LEU A 86 -6.17 -10.92 10.06
N GLY A 87 -6.85 -11.22 8.94
CA GLY A 87 -8.32 -11.20 8.84
C GLY A 87 -8.95 -9.82 9.07
N ILE A 88 -8.20 -8.74 8.80
CA ILE A 88 -8.62 -7.35 9.05
C ILE A 88 -8.86 -6.55 7.78
N MET A 89 -8.43 -7.05 6.63
CA MET A 89 -8.62 -6.40 5.34
C MET A 89 -10.07 -6.52 4.88
N SER A 90 -10.70 -5.39 4.62
CA SER A 90 -12.03 -5.35 4.00
C SER A 90 -11.95 -5.61 2.50
N LYS A 91 -13.09 -6.00 1.90
CA LYS A 91 -13.13 -6.27 0.46
C LYS A 91 -12.81 -5.04 -0.41
N SER A 92 -13.17 -3.84 0.06
CA SER A 92 -12.82 -2.60 -0.64
C SER A 92 -11.31 -2.38 -0.68
N GLN A 93 -10.63 -2.62 0.45
CA GLN A 93 -9.17 -2.49 0.54
C GLN A 93 -8.48 -3.52 -0.36
N GLU A 94 -8.95 -4.76 -0.35
CA GLU A 94 -8.44 -5.80 -1.24
C GLU A 94 -8.59 -5.42 -2.73
N ASN A 95 -9.76 -4.89 -3.12
CA ASN A 95 -9.99 -4.44 -4.49
C ASN A 95 -9.08 -3.27 -4.89
N ASP A 96 -8.85 -2.32 -3.98
CA ASP A 96 -7.95 -1.19 -4.20
C ASP A 96 -6.50 -1.66 -4.43
N LEU A 97 -6.03 -2.64 -3.65
CA LEU A 97 -4.69 -3.22 -3.83
C LEU A 97 -4.58 -4.03 -5.12
N TRP A 98 -5.62 -4.77 -5.50
CA TRP A 98 -5.66 -5.45 -6.79
C TRP A 98 -5.62 -4.48 -7.97
N LYS A 99 -6.29 -3.32 -7.88
CA LYS A 99 -6.19 -2.28 -8.91
C LYS A 99 -4.76 -1.79 -9.07
N LEU A 100 -4.10 -1.44 -7.96
CA LEU A 100 -2.68 -1.03 -7.99
C LEU A 100 -1.82 -2.15 -8.58
N ASN A 101 -1.97 -3.38 -8.11
CA ASN A 101 -1.22 -4.53 -8.62
C ASN A 101 -1.37 -4.67 -10.14
N ASN A 102 -2.58 -4.54 -10.68
CA ASN A 102 -2.84 -4.63 -12.13
C ASN A 102 -2.24 -3.48 -12.94
N ILE A 103 -2.10 -2.29 -12.35
CA ILE A 103 -1.41 -1.15 -12.98
C ILE A 103 0.08 -1.45 -13.02
N PHE A 104 0.66 -1.78 -11.86
CA PHE A 104 2.10 -1.97 -11.73
C PHE A 104 2.62 -3.23 -12.39
N SER A 105 1.80 -4.28 -12.57
CA SER A 105 2.20 -5.52 -13.25
C SER A 105 2.51 -5.34 -14.74
N LYS A 106 2.14 -4.20 -15.35
CA LYS A 106 2.38 -3.92 -16.76
C LYS A 106 3.82 -3.48 -17.06
N PHE A 107 4.51 -2.95 -16.05
CA PHE A 107 5.86 -2.40 -16.20
C PHE A 107 6.94 -3.48 -16.11
N PRO A 108 8.18 -3.21 -16.57
CA PRO A 108 9.28 -4.14 -16.41
C PRO A 108 9.58 -4.45 -14.94
N THR A 109 10.01 -5.67 -14.66
CA THR A 109 10.48 -6.11 -13.34
C THR A 109 11.99 -5.95 -13.24
N TYR A 110 12.48 -5.56 -12.07
CA TYR A 110 13.93 -5.50 -11.84
C TYR A 110 14.53 -6.91 -11.90
N SER A 111 15.46 -7.14 -12.82
CA SER A 111 16.07 -8.46 -13.03
C SER A 111 17.23 -8.78 -12.07
N GLY A 112 17.61 -7.84 -11.19
CA GLY A 112 18.79 -7.97 -10.32
C GLY A 112 20.11 -7.66 -11.03
N PHE A 113 20.11 -7.48 -12.35
CA PHE A 113 21.29 -7.10 -13.13
C PHE A 113 21.12 -5.70 -13.71
N PRO A 114 21.99 -4.74 -13.35
CA PRO A 114 21.92 -3.38 -13.86
C PRO A 114 22.42 -3.39 -15.31
N ASN A 115 21.55 -3.58 -16.32
CA ASN A 115 21.94 -3.45 -17.74
C ASN A 115 20.79 -3.56 -18.77
N SER A 116 19.53 -3.73 -18.39
CA SER A 116 18.43 -3.62 -19.36
C SER A 116 18.14 -2.14 -19.63
N LYS A 117 18.70 -1.59 -20.71
CA LYS A 117 18.24 -0.31 -21.23
C LYS A 117 16.76 -0.43 -21.59
N LEU A 118 15.96 0.51 -21.10
CA LEU A 118 14.59 0.72 -21.50
C LEU A 118 14.59 1.23 -22.94
N ASP A 119 13.72 0.65 -23.77
CA ASP A 119 13.39 1.26 -25.04
C ASP A 119 12.57 2.53 -24.85
N GLN A 120 12.43 3.30 -25.94
CA GLN A 120 11.70 4.56 -25.92
C GLN A 120 10.22 4.39 -25.54
N ASN A 121 9.61 3.24 -25.84
CA ASN A 121 8.21 3.00 -25.49
C ASN A 121 8.06 2.83 -23.99
N ASN A 122 8.92 2.03 -23.35
CA ASN A 122 8.96 1.87 -21.90
C ASN A 122 9.20 3.22 -21.20
N ILE A 123 10.11 4.04 -21.73
CA ILE A 123 10.35 5.40 -21.22
C ILE A 123 9.07 6.24 -21.30
N ASN A 124 8.37 6.23 -22.44
CA ASN A 124 7.14 7.01 -22.61
C ASN A 124 6.03 6.54 -21.67
N GLU A 125 5.89 5.22 -21.46
CA GLU A 125 4.93 4.66 -20.51
C GLU A 125 5.24 5.05 -19.07
N LEU A 126 6.52 5.09 -18.69
CA LEU A 126 6.95 5.53 -17.36
C LEU A 126 6.76 7.04 -17.16
N ILE A 127 6.97 7.86 -18.20
CA ILE A 127 6.65 9.30 -18.15
C ILE A 127 5.14 9.49 -17.92
N LEU A 128 4.30 8.71 -18.62
CA LEU A 128 2.85 8.74 -18.43
C LEU A 128 2.47 8.30 -17.01
N LEU A 129 3.10 7.24 -16.49
CA LEU A 129 2.95 6.79 -15.10
C LEU A 129 3.28 7.92 -14.12
N GLY A 130 4.43 8.57 -14.25
CA GLY A 130 4.84 9.68 -13.37
C GLY A 130 3.84 10.84 -13.38
N ASN A 131 3.38 11.25 -14.57
CA ASN A 131 2.36 12.31 -14.70
C ASN A 131 1.05 11.95 -14.00
N ASN A 132 0.62 10.69 -14.11
CA ASN A 132 -0.62 10.24 -13.51
C ASN A 132 -0.48 10.03 -12.00
N LEU A 133 0.66 9.55 -11.52
CA LEU A 133 0.97 9.50 -10.09
C LEU A 133 0.92 10.91 -9.48
N LYS A 134 1.56 11.88 -10.13
CA LYS A 134 1.53 13.28 -9.72
C LYS A 134 0.11 13.84 -9.69
N SER A 135 -0.65 13.63 -10.76
CA SER A 135 -2.04 14.13 -10.90
C SER A 135 -2.99 13.49 -9.89
N ALA A 136 -2.77 12.23 -9.53
CA ALA A 136 -3.56 11.51 -8.54
C ALA A 136 -3.16 11.84 -7.09
N GLY A 137 -2.12 12.64 -6.87
CA GLY A 137 -1.75 13.14 -5.56
C GLY A 137 -0.61 12.38 -4.86
N TRP A 138 0.26 11.72 -5.63
CA TRP A 138 1.54 11.15 -5.15
C TRP A 138 2.76 11.93 -5.64
N GLY A 139 2.57 13.20 -6.01
CA GLY A 139 3.67 14.10 -6.29
C GLY A 139 4.43 14.52 -5.03
N MET A 140 5.71 14.84 -5.20
CA MET A 140 6.55 15.45 -4.16
C MET A 140 5.83 16.66 -3.51
N ASN A 141 5.75 16.68 -2.16
CA ASN A 141 5.03 17.65 -1.31
C ASN A 141 3.51 17.45 -1.14
N ILE A 142 2.94 16.34 -1.62
CA ILE A 142 1.52 16.01 -1.35
C ILE A 142 1.45 15.12 -0.11
N GLY A 143 0.69 15.57 0.89
CA GLY A 143 0.60 14.89 2.19
C GLY A 143 0.14 13.43 2.08
N TYR A 144 0.74 12.59 2.93
CA TYR A 144 0.28 11.24 3.20
C TYR A 144 -1.06 11.28 3.92
N SER A 145 -2.00 10.43 3.52
CA SER A 145 -3.24 10.28 4.28
C SER A 145 -3.16 9.07 5.19
N SER A 146 -3.52 9.30 6.45
CA SER A 146 -3.66 8.25 7.46
C SER A 146 -4.90 7.39 7.28
N ASP A 147 -5.88 7.87 6.50
CA ASP A 147 -7.13 7.16 6.27
C ASP A 147 -7.16 6.48 4.90
N TRP A 148 -7.71 5.27 4.89
CA TRP A 148 -7.84 4.48 3.67
C TRP A 148 -8.74 5.14 2.62
N LYS A 149 -9.73 5.95 3.03
CA LYS A 149 -10.68 6.55 2.09
C LYS A 149 -10.00 7.58 1.18
N SER A 150 -9.10 8.39 1.74
CA SER A 150 -8.22 9.25 0.95
C SER A 150 -7.33 8.42 0.03
N PHE A 151 -6.74 7.31 0.53
CA PHE A 151 -5.94 6.42 -0.32
C PHE A 151 -6.75 5.85 -1.50
N THR A 152 -7.96 5.32 -1.27
CA THR A 152 -8.90 4.86 -2.31
C THR A 152 -9.18 5.96 -3.34
N THR A 153 -9.34 7.21 -2.90
CA THR A 153 -9.60 8.35 -3.78
C THR A 153 -8.44 8.58 -4.74
N LYS A 154 -7.20 8.54 -4.23
CA LYS A 154 -5.99 8.65 -5.07
C LYS A 154 -5.87 7.46 -6.03
N ILE A 155 -6.12 6.23 -5.58
CA ILE A 155 -6.11 5.02 -6.42
C ILE A 155 -7.10 5.15 -7.59
N ASN A 156 -8.31 5.61 -7.33
CA ASN A 156 -9.31 5.79 -8.38
C ASN A 156 -8.91 6.89 -9.38
N ALA A 157 -8.20 7.93 -8.94
CA ALA A 157 -7.68 8.97 -9.84
C ALA A 157 -6.57 8.45 -10.77
N LEU A 158 -5.80 7.44 -10.35
CA LEU A 158 -4.79 6.77 -11.19
C LEU A 158 -5.43 5.97 -12.33
N ASN A 159 -6.65 5.47 -12.13
CA ASN A 159 -7.32 4.50 -13.01
C ASN A 159 -8.01 5.13 -14.23
N ASN A 160 -7.79 6.42 -14.49
CA ASN A 160 -8.16 7.08 -15.76
C ASN A 160 -7.08 6.91 -16.84
N MET A 161 -6.22 5.90 -16.70
CA MET A 161 -5.23 5.42 -17.67
C MET A 161 -5.80 4.42 -18.66
#